data_AF-A0A4P6DXB3-F1
#
_entry.id   AF-A0A4P6DXB3-F1
#
_cell.length_a   1.000
_cell.length_b   1.000
_cell.length_c   1.000
_cell.angle_alpha   90.00
_cell.angle_beta   90.00
_cell.angle_gamma   90.00
#
_symmetry.space_group_name_H-M   'P 1'
#
loop_
_entity.id
_entity.type
_entity.pdbx_description
1 polymer ?
#
loop_
_entity_poly.entity_id
_entity_poly.type
_entity_poly.pdbx_seq_one_letter_code
_entity_poly.pdbx_strand_id
1 'polypeptide(L)'
;MMDGKLYNPADPELSALRERAGDLCTRFNALPRGDHEARAAVLDELLPHHGEDLDVLGPVFFDYGVHTTMGDRVFANFNFTVLDCAPVTIGEGCVIGAGAVVTKDIPPHSVAVGNPARVIRTITDADASALQDYAQ
;
A
#
# COMPACT_ATOMS: atom_id res chain seq x y z
N MET A 1 -11.21 8.46 14.86
CA MET A 1 -10.41 7.87 13.77
C MET A 1 -9.19 8.77 13.49
N MET A 2 -9.35 9.88 12.76
CA MET A 2 -8.26 10.81 12.41
C MET A 2 -7.52 11.41 13.63
N ASP A 3 -8.25 11.83 14.68
CA ASP A 3 -7.66 12.39 15.90
C ASP A 3 -7.31 11.33 16.96
N GLY A 4 -7.25 10.04 16.61
CA GLY A 4 -7.02 8.94 17.56
C GLY A 4 -8.18 8.66 18.54
N LYS A 5 -9.30 9.38 18.44
CA LYS A 5 -10.51 9.14 19.24
C LYS A 5 -11.31 7.94 18.71
N LEU A 6 -12.07 7.29 19.59
CA LEU A 6 -13.11 6.33 19.19
C LEU A 6 -14.06 7.01 18.19
N TYR A 7 -14.54 6.24 17.23
CA TYR A 7 -15.46 6.68 16.19
C TYR A 7 -16.56 5.64 15.99
N ASN A 8 -17.65 6.00 15.32
CA ASN A 8 -18.68 5.03 14.94
C ASN A 8 -18.20 4.23 13.72
N PRO A 9 -17.86 2.94 13.86
CA PRO A 9 -17.44 2.15 12.70
C PRO A 9 -18.61 1.90 11.73
N ALA A 10 -19.86 1.95 12.21
CA ALA A 10 -21.06 1.78 11.39
C ALA A 10 -21.54 3.09 10.76
N ASP A 11 -20.71 4.13 10.75
CA ASP A 11 -21.00 5.34 10.00
C ASP A 11 -21.24 4.97 8.50
N PRO A 12 -22.33 5.44 7.87
CA PRO A 12 -22.66 5.03 6.50
C PRO A 12 -21.60 5.41 5.47
N GLU A 13 -20.95 6.56 5.61
CA GLU A 13 -19.90 7.03 4.70
C GLU A 13 -18.67 6.15 4.83
N LEU A 14 -18.22 5.92 6.07
CA LEU A 14 -17.09 5.02 6.33
C LEU A 14 -17.37 3.59 5.89
N SER A 15 -18.61 3.12 6.04
CA SER A 15 -19.00 1.77 5.59
C SER A 15 -18.93 1.66 4.07
N ALA A 16 -19.47 2.63 3.34
CA ALA A 16 -19.42 2.66 1.88
C ALA A 16 -17.97 2.70 1.35
N LEU A 17 -17.08 3.46 2.00
CA LEU A 17 -15.67 3.51 1.61
C LEU A 17 -14.96 2.17 1.84
N ARG A 18 -15.20 1.49 2.98
CA ARG A 18 -14.61 0.16 3.24
C ARG A 18 -15.12 -0.91 2.29
N GLU A 19 -16.41 -0.90 1.98
CA GLU A 19 -17.00 -1.83 1.01
C GLU A 19 -16.34 -1.64 -0.37
N ARG A 20 -16.23 -0.39 -0.83
CA ARG A 20 -15.53 -0.05 -2.07
C ARG A 20 -14.08 -0.54 -2.06
N ALA A 21 -13.33 -0.25 -0.99
CA ALA A 21 -11.93 -0.68 -0.86
C ALA A 21 -11.80 -2.21 -0.89
N GLY A 22 -12.68 -2.93 -0.19
CA GLY A 22 -12.75 -4.39 -0.17
C GLY A 22 -13.04 -4.99 -1.54
N ASP A 23 -13.98 -4.41 -2.29
CA ASP A 23 -14.30 -4.83 -3.67
C ASP A 23 -13.12 -4.61 -4.62
N LEU A 24 -12.44 -3.47 -4.50
CA LEU A 24 -11.24 -3.17 -5.30
C LEU A 24 -10.07 -4.10 -4.96
N CYS A 25 -9.83 -4.38 -3.68
CA CYS A 25 -8.85 -5.38 -3.26
C CYS A 25 -9.20 -6.75 -3.84
N THR A 26 -10.46 -7.16 -3.77
CA THR A 26 -10.94 -8.43 -4.35
C THR A 26 -10.69 -8.48 -5.86
N ARG A 27 -11.01 -7.40 -6.57
CA ARG A 27 -10.78 -7.27 -8.01
C ARG A 27 -9.29 -7.38 -8.35
N PHE A 28 -8.43 -6.61 -7.69
CA PHE A 28 -6.98 -6.65 -7.91
C PHE A 28 -6.39 -8.02 -7.63
N ASN A 29 -6.82 -8.66 -6.53
CA ASN A 29 -6.32 -9.96 -6.08
C ASN A 29 -6.73 -11.11 -7.01
N ALA A 30 -7.82 -10.94 -7.77
CA ALA A 30 -8.28 -11.91 -8.75
C ALA A 30 -7.63 -11.75 -10.14
N LEU A 31 -7.03 -10.60 -10.44
CA LEU A 31 -6.40 -10.34 -11.74
C LEU A 31 -5.08 -11.12 -11.90
N PRO A 32 -4.81 -11.69 -13.09
CA PRO A 32 -3.52 -12.32 -13.39
C PRO A 32 -2.36 -11.34 -13.20
N ARG A 33 -1.22 -11.81 -12.68
CA ARG A 33 -0.05 -10.95 -12.44
C ARG A 33 0.49 -10.26 -13.71
N GLY A 34 0.37 -10.90 -14.86
CA GLY A 34 0.81 -10.34 -16.15
C GLY A 34 -0.18 -9.36 -16.78
N ASP A 35 -1.36 -9.15 -16.19
CA ASP A 35 -2.33 -8.17 -16.68
C ASP A 35 -2.06 -6.80 -16.05
N HIS A 36 -0.92 -6.20 -16.45
CA HIS A 36 -0.40 -4.97 -15.87
C HIS A 36 -1.38 -3.80 -16.03
N GLU A 37 -2.03 -3.67 -17.19
CA GLU A 37 -3.00 -2.62 -17.48
C GLU A 37 -4.23 -2.72 -16.56
N ALA A 38 -4.86 -3.89 -16.46
CA ALA A 38 -6.02 -4.06 -15.61
C ALA A 38 -5.66 -3.85 -14.12
N ARG A 39 -4.49 -4.35 -13.68
CA ARG A 39 -4.01 -4.17 -12.32
C ARG A 39 -3.76 -2.71 -11.98
N ALA A 40 -3.10 -1.96 -12.86
CA ALA A 40 -2.87 -0.54 -12.72
C ALA A 40 -4.19 0.23 -12.59
N ALA A 41 -5.17 -0.05 -13.45
CA ALA A 41 -6.48 0.60 -13.37
C ALA A 41 -7.22 0.35 -12.04
N VAL A 42 -7.01 -0.79 -11.39
CA VAL A 42 -7.55 -1.02 -10.03
C VAL A 42 -6.78 -0.23 -8.98
N LEU A 43 -5.45 -0.13 -9.10
CA LEU A 43 -4.62 0.65 -8.17
C LEU A 43 -4.93 2.14 -8.27
N ASP A 44 -5.12 2.69 -9.47
CA ASP A 44 -5.56 4.08 -9.69
C ASP A 44 -6.87 4.38 -8.94
N GLU A 45 -7.79 3.41 -8.94
CA GLU A 45 -9.09 3.55 -8.29
C GLU A 45 -9.03 3.37 -6.76
N LEU A 46 -8.19 2.44 -6.29
CA LEU A 46 -8.02 2.08 -4.88
C LEU A 46 -7.16 3.11 -4.13
N LEU A 47 -6.12 3.63 -4.78
CA LEU A 47 -5.07 4.47 -4.21
C LEU A 47 -4.94 5.77 -5.01
N PRO A 48 -5.94 6.66 -5.01
CA PRO A 48 -5.93 7.88 -5.84
C PRO A 48 -4.79 8.88 -5.54
N HIS A 49 -3.96 8.58 -4.54
CA HIS A 49 -2.81 9.38 -4.11
C HIS A 49 -1.48 8.61 -4.27
N HIS A 50 -1.43 7.60 -5.14
CA HIS A 50 -0.17 6.91 -5.46
C HIS A 50 0.68 7.71 -6.46
N GLY A 51 2.00 7.55 -6.38
CA GLY A 51 2.97 8.06 -7.33
C GLY A 51 3.12 7.15 -8.55
N GLU A 52 4.15 7.41 -9.35
CA GLU A 52 4.46 6.63 -10.55
C GLU A 52 5.20 5.32 -10.19
N ASP A 53 5.20 4.35 -11.11
CA ASP A 53 5.98 3.10 -10.99
C ASP A 53 5.70 2.27 -9.72
N LEU A 54 4.43 2.09 -9.39
CA LEU A 54 3.99 1.25 -8.27
C LEU A 54 3.99 -0.24 -8.66
N ASP A 55 4.88 -1.05 -8.07
CA ASP A 55 4.87 -2.51 -8.24
C ASP A 55 4.34 -3.22 -6.98
N VAL A 56 3.20 -3.87 -7.13
CA VAL A 56 2.45 -4.50 -6.06
C VAL A 56 2.10 -5.91 -6.48
N LEU A 57 2.64 -6.91 -5.77
CA LEU A 57 2.53 -8.30 -6.22
C LEU A 57 1.18 -8.96 -5.93
N GLY A 58 0.41 -8.43 -4.97
CA GLY A 58 -0.87 -8.99 -4.54
C GLY A 58 -0.74 -10.36 -3.83
N PRO A 59 -1.72 -10.83 -3.06
CA PRO A 59 -2.92 -10.09 -2.72
C PRO A 59 -2.60 -8.91 -1.80
N VAL A 60 -3.43 -7.87 -1.89
CA VAL A 60 -3.38 -6.68 -1.04
C VAL A 60 -4.65 -6.49 -0.25
N PHE A 61 -4.53 -5.76 0.85
CA PHE A 61 -5.62 -5.46 1.77
C PHE A 61 -5.50 -4.03 2.29
N PHE A 62 -6.59 -3.27 2.23
CA PHE A 62 -6.68 -1.91 2.75
C PHE A 62 -7.98 -1.77 3.53
N ASP A 63 -8.00 -0.93 4.58
CA ASP A 63 -9.25 -0.58 5.24
C ASP A 63 -10.09 0.31 4.30
N TYR A 64 -9.48 1.37 3.75
CA TYR A 64 -10.15 2.38 2.92
C TYR A 64 -9.44 2.61 1.57
N GLY A 65 -8.13 2.41 1.49
CA GLY A 65 -7.29 2.70 0.32
C GLY A 65 -7.05 4.20 0.13
N VAL A 66 -8.13 4.98 0.08
CA VAL A 66 -8.12 6.43 -0.17
C VAL A 66 -7.44 7.27 0.92
N HIS A 67 -7.17 6.70 2.10
CA HIS A 67 -6.40 7.37 3.15
C HIS A 67 -4.91 7.05 3.07
N THR A 68 -4.50 6.23 2.11
CA THR A 68 -3.10 5.88 1.87
C THR A 68 -2.53 6.75 0.77
N THR A 69 -1.37 7.36 1.04
CA THR A 69 -0.50 7.97 0.03
C THR A 69 0.70 7.05 -0.17
N MET A 70 1.01 6.70 -1.42
CA MET A 70 2.21 5.94 -1.78
C MET A 70 3.04 6.79 -2.72
N GLY A 71 4.33 6.98 -2.44
CA GLY A 71 5.22 7.74 -3.32
C GLY A 71 5.57 6.97 -4.60
N ASP A 72 6.47 7.56 -5.40
CA ASP A 72 6.96 6.93 -6.62
C ASP A 72 7.81 5.69 -6.32
N ARG A 73 7.85 4.73 -7.25
CA ARG A 73 8.78 3.58 -7.24
C ARG A 73 8.69 2.77 -5.94
N VAL A 74 7.47 2.60 -5.42
CA VAL A 74 7.24 1.76 -4.25
C VAL A 74 7.04 0.32 -4.69
N PHE A 75 7.74 -0.59 -4.02
CA PHE A 75 7.53 -2.02 -4.17
C PHE A 75 6.81 -2.59 -2.95
N ALA A 76 5.75 -3.35 -3.17
CA ALA A 76 5.07 -4.11 -2.12
C ALA A 76 4.93 -5.59 -2.48
N ASN A 77 5.54 -6.43 -1.64
CA ASN A 77 5.55 -7.87 -1.83
C ASN A 77 4.20 -8.52 -1.40
N PHE A 78 4.07 -9.83 -1.62
CA PHE A 78 2.82 -10.57 -1.40
C PHE A 78 2.22 -10.36 -0.01
N ASN A 79 0.89 -10.40 0.10
CA ASN A 79 0.14 -10.24 1.35
C ASN A 79 0.42 -8.92 2.08
N PHE A 80 0.65 -7.85 1.33
CA PHE A 80 0.80 -6.50 1.87
C PHE A 80 -0.55 -5.97 2.37
N THR A 81 -0.57 -5.42 3.59
CA THR A 81 -1.77 -4.83 4.20
C THR A 81 -1.49 -3.42 4.71
N VAL A 82 -2.43 -2.50 4.51
CA VAL A 82 -2.41 -1.17 5.15
C VAL A 82 -3.69 -0.97 5.96
N LEU A 83 -3.52 -0.65 7.24
CA LEU A 83 -4.62 -0.28 8.13
C LEU A 83 -4.78 1.25 8.13
N ASP A 84 -5.35 1.80 7.06
CA ASP A 84 -5.49 3.23 6.81
C ASP A 84 -6.80 3.81 7.37
N CYS A 85 -7.18 3.38 8.57
CA CYS A 85 -8.19 4.08 9.34
C CYS A 85 -7.80 5.56 9.52
N ALA A 86 -6.55 5.89 9.79
CA ALA A 86 -6.05 7.27 9.74
C ALA A 86 -5.12 7.41 8.51
N PRO A 87 -4.74 8.64 8.11
CA PRO A 87 -3.84 8.82 6.98
C PRO A 87 -2.52 8.07 7.19
N VAL A 88 -2.06 7.38 6.14
CA VAL A 88 -0.79 6.65 6.12
C VAL A 88 -0.02 7.04 4.86
N THR A 89 1.23 7.44 5.03
CA THR A 89 2.15 7.73 3.92
C THR A 89 3.25 6.68 3.83
N ILE A 90 3.38 6.05 2.67
CA ILE A 90 4.54 5.23 2.31
C ILE A 90 5.37 6.04 1.34
N GLY A 91 6.56 6.47 1.78
CA GLY A 91 7.43 7.34 0.98
C GLY A 91 7.94 6.68 -0.30
N GLU A 92 8.46 7.51 -1.21
CA GLU A 92 9.03 7.03 -2.47
C GLU A 92 10.17 6.03 -2.26
N GLY A 93 10.34 5.11 -3.21
CA GLY A 93 11.43 4.14 -3.20
C GLY A 93 11.38 3.16 -2.03
N CYS A 94 10.24 3.01 -1.35
CA CYS A 94 10.07 2.04 -0.28
C CYS A 94 10.01 0.61 -0.81
N VAL A 95 10.59 -0.31 -0.03
CA VAL A 95 10.48 -1.76 -0.24
C VAL A 95 9.72 -2.34 0.95
N ILE A 96 8.50 -2.83 0.69
CA ILE A 96 7.63 -3.42 1.69
C ILE A 96 7.70 -4.95 1.58
N GLY A 97 8.15 -5.59 2.65
CA GLY A 97 8.31 -7.04 2.70
C GLY A 97 6.98 -7.80 2.69
N ALA A 98 7.05 -9.09 2.37
CA ALA A 98 5.86 -9.94 2.31
C ALA A 98 5.20 -10.07 3.69
N GLY A 99 3.87 -10.06 3.71
CA GLY A 99 3.07 -10.14 4.94
C GLY A 99 3.19 -8.92 5.86
N ALA A 100 3.75 -7.81 5.37
CA ALA A 100 3.86 -6.59 6.16
C ALA A 100 2.49 -5.93 6.38
N VAL A 101 2.25 -5.47 7.61
CA VAL A 101 1.03 -4.74 7.99
C VAL A 101 1.40 -3.31 8.37
N VAL A 102 1.20 -2.37 7.47
CA VAL A 102 1.52 -0.95 7.67
C VAL A 102 0.39 -0.28 8.44
N THR A 103 0.73 0.33 9.57
CA THR A 103 -0.23 0.98 10.48
C THR A 103 0.11 2.45 10.76
N LYS A 104 1.16 2.96 10.12
CA LYS A 104 1.72 4.32 10.29
C LYS A 104 2.69 4.60 9.14
N ASP A 105 3.08 5.87 9.02
CA ASP A 105 3.99 6.32 7.98
C ASP A 105 5.31 5.51 7.91
N ILE A 106 5.74 5.26 6.69
CA ILE A 106 7.03 4.67 6.34
C ILE A 106 7.84 5.75 5.61
N PRO A 107 9.00 6.19 6.16
CA PRO A 107 9.84 7.19 5.50
C PRO A 107 10.31 6.73 4.11
N PRO A 108 10.54 7.66 3.17
CA PRO A 108 11.12 7.34 1.87
C PRO A 108 12.39 6.49 1.96
N HIS A 109 12.66 5.71 0.92
CA HIS A 109 13.83 4.85 0.79
C HIS A 109 14.01 3.92 1.99
N SER A 110 12.93 3.34 2.50
CA SER A 110 12.97 2.41 3.64
C SER A 110 12.64 1.00 3.22
N VAL A 111 13.31 0.03 3.85
CA VAL A 111 12.87 -1.37 3.87
C VAL A 111 12.03 -1.57 5.13
N ALA A 112 10.75 -1.90 4.97
CA ALA A 112 9.84 -2.15 6.08
C ALA A 112 9.24 -3.56 6.02
N VAL A 113 9.26 -4.28 7.15
CA VAL A 113 8.81 -5.68 7.22
C VAL A 113 8.03 -5.96 8.50
N GLY A 114 7.24 -7.03 8.50
CA GLY A 114 6.59 -7.60 9.68
C GLY A 114 5.17 -7.10 9.95
N ASN A 115 4.53 -7.70 10.94
CA ASN A 115 3.20 -7.32 11.41
C ASN A 115 3.27 -6.98 12.92
N PRO A 116 3.17 -5.69 13.31
CA PRO A 116 3.09 -4.51 12.45
C PRO A 116 4.44 -4.19 11.77
N ALA A 117 4.39 -3.51 10.62
CA ALA A 117 5.56 -3.20 9.81
C ALA A 117 6.52 -2.27 10.57
N ARG A 118 7.82 -2.56 10.47
CA ARG A 118 8.90 -1.76 11.06
C ARG A 118 9.99 -1.52 10.02
N VAL A 119 10.50 -0.30 9.97
CA VAL A 119 11.70 0.01 9.20
C VAL A 119 12.87 -0.73 9.82
N ILE A 120 13.52 -1.58 9.02
CA ILE A 120 14.70 -2.34 9.45
C ILE A 120 16.01 -1.72 8.93
N ARG A 121 15.93 -0.95 7.83
CA ARG A 121 17.04 -0.17 7.30
C ARG A 121 16.56 0.86 6.28
N THR A 122 17.39 1.86 6.04
CA THR A 122 17.30 2.77 4.89
C THR A 122 17.99 2.13 3.68
N ILE A 123 17.50 2.46 2.49
CA ILE A 123 18.02 2.07 1.19
C ILE A 123 18.95 3.19 0.73
N THR A 124 20.13 2.81 0.26
CA THR A 124 21.21 3.75 -0.10
C THR A 124 21.65 3.53 -1.53
N ASP A 125 22.53 4.39 -2.04
CA ASP A 125 23.10 4.24 -3.39
C ASP A 125 23.78 2.88 -3.60
N ALA A 126 24.25 2.23 -2.53
CA ALA A 126 24.82 0.88 -2.59
C ALA A 126 23.78 -0.20 -3.00
N ASP A 127 22.49 0.08 -2.82
CA ASP A 127 21.38 -0.79 -3.20
C ASP A 127 20.85 -0.48 -4.62
N ALA A 128 21.34 0.57 -5.28
CA ALA A 128 20.75 1.09 -6.52
C ALA A 128 20.64 0.04 -7.63
N SER A 129 21.63 -0.85 -7.76
CA SER A 129 21.59 -1.94 -8.74
C SER A 129 20.52 -2.98 -8.43
N ALA A 130 20.24 -3.25 -7.15
CA ALA A 130 19.20 -4.20 -6.74
C ALA A 130 17.79 -3.58 -6.87
N LEU A 131 17.66 -2.27 -6.63
CA LEU A 131 16.39 -1.56 -6.76
C LEU A 131 15.82 -1.56 -8.18
N GLN A 132 16.68 -1.63 -9.20
CA GLN A 132 16.25 -1.75 -10.61
C GLN A 132 15.40 -3.00 -10.87
N ASP A 133 15.51 -4.01 -10.01
CA ASP A 133 14.73 -5.25 -10.11
C ASP A 133 13.40 -5.21 -9.35
N TYR A 134 13.17 -4.17 -8.52
CA TYR A 134 12.00 -4.06 -7.64
C TYR A 134 10.87 -3.16 -8.17
N ALA A 135 11.11 -2.31 -9.16
CA ALA A 135 10.08 -1.44 -9.74
C ALA A 135 10.01 -1.68 -11.25
N GLN A 136 9.27 -2.73 -11.66
CA GLN A 136 9.04 -3.10 -13.06
C GLN A 136 7.56 -3.17 -13.41
#